data_AF-A0A7R9B4T5-F1
#
_entry.id   AF-A0A7R9B4T5-F1
#
_cell.length_a   1.000
_cell.length_b   1.000
_cell.length_c   1.000
_cell.angle_alpha   90.00
_cell.angle_beta   90.00
_cell.angle_gamma   90.00
#
_symmetry.space_group_name_H-M   'P 1'
#
loop_
_entity.id
_entity.type
_entity.pdbx_description
1 polymer ?
#
loop_
_entity_poly.entity_id
_entity_poly.type
_entity_poly.pdbx_seq_one_letter_code
_entity_poly.pdbx_strand_id
1 'polypeptide(L)'
;PENVPRLFDLIQVQDEQLKTAFYFALRDTLVAQDLEQATRIAYGAERHRVVTLGGELIELSGTMSGGGNRVLKGKMGQRVVSQSPASVKEIERMERRVETLQQRHQELQQEHTALEERISTLAPQLQRMNTDLNKFNIDLQTQEAHEPVLREQLKKQKEKLLAAAPDPVQLNNKRANVDKARKSYESAAAAAEEVDKEVQKLHKQIMEITEGRMKAAQKKLDVVNKKIDKTRQDATRLKVAIKTADRNAKKSRDKIANMEEEIHTAETNIISLRKQTEQIEQETKKILDLFNIACDKIKEHSAKQMDLKTKLDKLEQEEGKIKLEKLEFDQKLEALDAHIKGIKSKQSNLKKSRAPLVVCLSLVHSEEGEGLSQHGQQRASNSGSVECGVNLGFIVDESERVTRAGSLNQLEMEEIPGETSPMELCKLTKEQLDQMDFKQHQYETGLKETELASTEKPNLAVIKEYKEKSSLYLARVTELMNVTARRNEVRKLHNLCCEKRATEFLGGFKIITSKLKEMYQMITLGGDAELELVDTLDPFHEGIVFRNEETEEGSREEKRRVKPVDAITDEDAGKEHGRMEQSQLRNRRQEKKQVIIMNVEGRMIKTGEEKKEIFRMVFNREEKGDHSEAVE
;
A
#
# COMPACT_ATOMS: atom_id res chain seq x y z
N PRO A 1 -43.97 -48.23 -82.20
CA PRO A 1 -44.92 -47.38 -81.42
C PRO A 1 -45.52 -46.26 -82.29
N GLU A 2 -46.83 -45.99 -82.20
CA GLU A 2 -47.55 -44.87 -82.85
C GLU A 2 -47.31 -44.63 -84.38
N ASN A 3 -46.87 -45.67 -85.11
CA ASN A 3 -46.60 -45.62 -86.56
C ASN A 3 -45.64 -44.49 -87.02
N VAL A 4 -44.67 -44.12 -86.19
CA VAL A 4 -43.64 -43.13 -86.55
C VAL A 4 -42.54 -43.74 -87.41
N PRO A 5 -42.00 -43.01 -88.40
CA PRO A 5 -40.93 -43.52 -89.24
C PRO A 5 -39.62 -43.58 -88.45
N ARG A 6 -38.83 -44.61 -88.76
CA ARG A 6 -37.46 -44.73 -88.28
C ARG A 6 -36.55 -43.88 -89.15
N LEU A 7 -35.70 -43.06 -88.53
CA LEU A 7 -34.81 -42.14 -89.23
C LEU A 7 -33.86 -42.86 -90.20
N PHE A 8 -33.41 -44.06 -89.85
CA PHE A 8 -32.56 -44.88 -90.71
C PHE A 8 -33.24 -45.26 -92.02
N ASP A 9 -34.53 -45.61 -91.98
CA ASP A 9 -35.29 -46.07 -93.16
C ASP A 9 -35.59 -44.91 -94.12
N LEU A 10 -35.55 -43.67 -93.62
CA LEU A 10 -35.73 -42.46 -94.42
C LEU A 10 -34.47 -42.08 -95.22
N ILE A 11 -33.31 -42.68 -94.93
CA ILE A 11 -32.04 -42.31 -95.57
C ILE A 11 -31.78 -43.21 -96.77
N GLN A 12 -31.59 -42.57 -97.93
CA GLN A 12 -31.17 -43.23 -99.16
C GLN A 12 -29.66 -43.06 -99.33
N VAL A 13 -28.93 -44.18 -99.39
CA VAL A 13 -27.47 -44.21 -99.56
C VAL A 13 -27.14 -44.80 -100.94
N GLN A 14 -26.18 -44.20 -101.65
CA GLN A 14 -25.76 -44.66 -102.99
C GLN A 14 -25.03 -46.01 -102.95
N ASP A 15 -24.21 -46.24 -101.93
CA ASP A 15 -23.49 -47.51 -101.70
C ASP A 15 -24.15 -48.26 -100.54
N GLU A 16 -24.56 -49.49 -100.82
CA GLU A 16 -25.31 -50.31 -99.88
C GLU A 16 -24.44 -50.83 -98.72
N GLN A 17 -23.12 -50.94 -98.93
CA GLN A 17 -22.16 -51.36 -97.90
C GLN A 17 -22.08 -50.35 -96.74
N LEU A 18 -22.33 -49.06 -97.04
CA LEU A 18 -22.29 -47.98 -96.06
C LEU A 18 -23.55 -47.93 -95.18
N LYS A 19 -24.63 -48.62 -95.54
CA LYS A 19 -25.85 -48.71 -94.71
C LYS A 19 -25.54 -49.21 -93.30
N THR A 20 -24.60 -50.14 -93.15
CA THR A 20 -24.16 -50.66 -91.84
C THR A 20 -23.55 -49.57 -90.95
N ALA A 21 -22.77 -48.65 -91.53
CA ALA A 21 -22.18 -47.53 -90.80
C ALA A 21 -23.24 -46.50 -90.37
N PHE A 22 -24.21 -46.20 -91.24
CA PHE A 22 -25.35 -45.34 -90.88
C PHE A 22 -26.22 -45.97 -89.79
N TYR A 23 -26.43 -47.28 -89.82
CA TYR A 23 -27.14 -47.99 -88.77
C TYR A 23 -26.39 -47.90 -87.44
N PHE A 24 -25.06 -48.02 -87.44
CA PHE A 24 -24.26 -47.89 -86.23
C PHE A 24 -24.41 -46.50 -85.57
N ALA A 25 -24.44 -45.43 -86.36
CA ALA A 25 -24.59 -44.05 -85.87
C ALA A 25 -26.03 -43.69 -85.45
N LEU A 26 -27.01 -44.10 -86.26
CA LEU A 26 -28.42 -43.71 -86.08
C LEU A 26 -29.21 -44.71 -85.24
N ARG A 27 -28.83 -45.98 -85.18
CA ARG A 27 -29.52 -47.02 -84.40
C ARG A 27 -31.04 -46.99 -84.63
N ASP A 28 -31.82 -47.39 -83.64
CA ASP A 28 -33.28 -47.34 -83.66
C ASP A 28 -33.80 -45.93 -83.29
N THR A 29 -33.35 -44.90 -84.02
CA THR A 29 -33.87 -43.54 -83.82
C THR A 29 -35.18 -43.34 -84.56
N LEU A 30 -36.21 -42.93 -83.83
CA LEU A 30 -37.53 -42.62 -84.36
C LEU A 30 -37.69 -41.11 -84.54
N VAL A 31 -38.49 -40.70 -85.53
CA VAL A 31 -38.78 -39.29 -85.79
C VAL A 31 -40.21 -38.99 -85.36
N ALA A 32 -40.37 -38.13 -84.35
CA ALA A 32 -41.66 -37.63 -83.90
C ALA A 32 -41.92 -36.23 -84.47
N GLN A 33 -43.18 -35.82 -84.52
CA GLN A 33 -43.53 -34.46 -84.96
C GLN A 33 -43.17 -33.43 -83.88
N ASP A 34 -43.63 -33.69 -82.64
CA ASP A 34 -43.54 -32.76 -81.52
C ASP A 34 -42.99 -33.43 -80.24
N LEU A 35 -42.57 -32.62 -79.27
CA LEU A 35 -41.97 -33.08 -78.00
C LEU A 35 -42.90 -33.99 -77.19
N GLU A 36 -44.20 -33.72 -77.20
CA GLU A 36 -45.20 -34.54 -76.49
C GLU A 36 -45.27 -35.95 -77.09
N GLN A 37 -45.23 -36.04 -78.42
CA GLN A 37 -45.18 -37.33 -79.12
C GLN A 37 -43.83 -38.03 -78.86
N ALA A 38 -42.72 -37.29 -78.91
CA ALA A 38 -41.41 -37.84 -78.62
C ALA A 38 -41.31 -38.41 -77.20
N THR A 39 -41.88 -37.73 -76.21
CA THR A 39 -41.86 -38.15 -74.80
C THR A 39 -42.67 -39.44 -74.59
N ARG A 40 -43.87 -39.54 -75.20
CA ARG A 40 -44.70 -40.76 -75.13
C ARG A 40 -44.00 -41.97 -75.73
N ILE A 41 -43.30 -41.77 -76.85
CA ILE A 41 -42.59 -42.85 -77.54
C ILE A 41 -41.29 -43.22 -76.83
N ALA A 42 -40.54 -42.23 -76.32
CA ALA A 42 -39.25 -42.44 -75.66
C ALA A 42 -39.40 -43.19 -74.32
N TYR A 43 -40.47 -42.95 -73.56
CA TYR A 43 -40.76 -43.59 -72.27
C TYR A 43 -41.87 -44.67 -72.34
N GLY A 44 -42.09 -45.26 -73.51
CA GLY A 44 -43.04 -46.37 -73.69
C GLY A 44 -42.59 -47.70 -73.06
N ALA A 45 -43.24 -48.81 -73.44
CA ALA A 45 -42.91 -50.14 -72.94
C ALA A 45 -41.44 -50.54 -73.22
N GLU A 46 -40.93 -50.16 -74.38
CA GLU A 46 -39.50 -50.17 -74.72
C GLU A 46 -39.02 -48.72 -74.91
N ARG A 47 -37.82 -48.42 -74.42
CA ARG A 47 -37.23 -47.08 -74.59
C ARG A 47 -36.60 -46.97 -75.98
N HIS A 48 -36.97 -45.91 -76.69
CA HIS A 48 -36.39 -45.57 -77.99
C HIS A 48 -35.72 -44.20 -77.97
N ARG A 49 -34.69 -44.01 -78.81
CA ARG A 49 -34.13 -42.68 -79.08
C ARG A 49 -35.08 -41.96 -80.04
N VAL A 50 -35.55 -40.77 -79.69
CA VAL A 50 -36.54 -40.04 -80.51
C VAL A 50 -36.07 -38.63 -80.78
N VAL A 51 -36.21 -38.19 -82.04
CA VAL A 51 -35.91 -36.82 -82.47
C VAL A 51 -37.20 -36.17 -82.96
N THR A 52 -37.48 -34.93 -82.55
CA THR A 52 -38.60 -34.14 -83.06
C THR A 52 -38.23 -33.43 -84.36
N LEU A 53 -39.22 -33.06 -85.17
CA LEU A 53 -38.98 -32.21 -86.36
C LEU A 53 -38.40 -30.83 -85.99
N GLY A 54 -38.66 -30.36 -84.76
CA GLY A 54 -38.07 -29.14 -84.19
C GLY A 54 -36.57 -29.25 -83.86
N GLY A 55 -36.00 -30.46 -83.90
CA GLY A 55 -34.58 -30.71 -83.61
C GLY A 55 -34.29 -31.02 -82.14
N GLU A 56 -35.32 -31.30 -81.34
CA GLU A 56 -35.16 -31.77 -79.97
C GLU A 56 -34.88 -33.28 -79.99
N LEU A 57 -33.99 -33.74 -79.14
CA LEU A 57 -33.55 -35.14 -79.09
C LEU A 57 -33.75 -35.70 -77.68
N ILE A 58 -34.43 -36.83 -77.58
CA ILE A 58 -34.53 -37.62 -76.35
C ILE A 58 -33.67 -38.88 -76.53
N GLU A 59 -32.60 -39.00 -75.75
CA GLU A 59 -31.75 -40.18 -75.76
C GLU A 59 -32.29 -41.33 -74.89
N LEU A 60 -31.80 -42.55 -75.13
CA LEU A 60 -32.15 -43.75 -74.36
C LEU A 60 -31.80 -43.63 -72.86
N SER A 61 -30.76 -42.85 -72.56
CA SER A 61 -30.35 -42.49 -71.20
C SER A 61 -31.41 -41.67 -70.44
N GLY A 62 -32.38 -41.09 -71.16
CA GLY A 62 -33.37 -40.16 -70.65
C GLY A 62 -32.94 -38.70 -70.67
N THR A 63 -31.75 -38.38 -71.22
CA THR A 63 -31.34 -36.98 -71.42
C THR A 63 -32.11 -36.38 -72.60
N MET A 64 -32.78 -35.25 -72.37
CA MET A 64 -33.46 -34.48 -73.40
C MET A 64 -32.61 -33.26 -73.79
N SER A 65 -32.23 -33.17 -75.06
CA SER A 65 -31.60 -32.00 -75.66
C SER A 65 -32.69 -31.18 -76.34
N GLY A 66 -33.28 -30.22 -75.62
CA GLY A 66 -34.42 -29.42 -76.08
C GLY A 66 -34.54 -28.07 -75.37
N GLY A 67 -33.46 -27.29 -75.34
CA GLY A 67 -33.42 -26.00 -74.64
C GLY A 67 -32.46 -25.02 -75.30
N GLY A 68 -32.84 -24.43 -76.42
CA GLY A 68 -32.08 -23.36 -77.06
C GLY A 68 -32.63 -22.93 -78.42
N ASN A 69 -32.38 -21.67 -78.80
CA ASN A 69 -32.78 -21.11 -80.11
C ASN A 69 -31.90 -21.58 -81.29
N ARG A 70 -30.95 -22.50 -81.06
CA ARG A 70 -29.96 -22.90 -82.06
C ARG A 70 -30.23 -24.31 -82.56
N VAL A 71 -30.77 -24.41 -83.77
CA VAL A 71 -30.96 -25.67 -84.50
C VAL A 71 -29.82 -25.91 -85.47
N LEU A 72 -29.25 -27.13 -85.47
CA LEU A 72 -28.23 -27.53 -86.43
C LEU A 72 -28.89 -27.97 -87.73
N LYS A 73 -28.67 -27.22 -88.82
CA LYS A 73 -29.22 -27.50 -90.16
C LYS A 73 -28.07 -27.67 -91.16
N GLY A 74 -28.28 -28.48 -92.22
CA GLY A 74 -27.34 -28.60 -93.35
C GLY A 74 -26.26 -29.69 -93.25
N LYS A 75 -26.31 -30.57 -92.22
CA LYS A 75 -25.35 -31.69 -92.06
C LYS A 75 -25.67 -32.95 -92.88
N MET A 76 -26.87 -33.04 -93.45
CA MET A 76 -27.29 -34.15 -94.31
C MET A 76 -27.77 -33.61 -95.66
N GLY A 77 -27.25 -34.17 -96.77
CA GLY A 77 -27.57 -33.78 -98.14
C GLY A 77 -26.35 -33.94 -99.08
N GLN A 78 -26.57 -33.98 -100.39
CA GLN A 78 -25.48 -34.13 -101.40
C GLN A 78 -24.56 -32.89 -101.49
N ARG A 79 -24.95 -31.75 -100.91
CA ARG A 79 -24.21 -30.48 -100.97
C ARG A 79 -24.02 -29.95 -99.56
N VAL A 80 -22.78 -29.76 -99.13
CA VAL A 80 -22.46 -29.18 -97.82
C VAL A 80 -22.86 -27.71 -97.84
N VAL A 81 -23.87 -27.36 -97.04
CA VAL A 81 -24.25 -25.96 -96.78
C VAL A 81 -23.54 -25.56 -95.50
N SER A 82 -22.39 -24.88 -95.63
CA SER A 82 -21.76 -24.21 -94.51
C SER A 82 -22.66 -23.05 -94.06
N GLN A 83 -23.22 -23.16 -92.85
CA GLN A 83 -23.84 -22.02 -92.18
C GLN A 83 -22.79 -20.91 -92.09
N SER A 84 -23.00 -19.77 -92.75
CA SER A 84 -22.11 -18.63 -92.67
C SER A 84 -22.06 -18.14 -91.21
N PRO A 85 -20.90 -18.16 -90.53
CA PRO A 85 -20.74 -17.38 -89.30
C PRO A 85 -21.00 -15.92 -89.65
N ALA A 86 -21.59 -15.16 -88.71
CA ALA A 86 -21.88 -13.73 -88.90
C ALA A 86 -20.67 -13.00 -89.52
N SER A 87 -20.94 -12.05 -90.41
CA SER A 87 -19.88 -11.30 -91.10
C SER A 87 -18.98 -10.61 -90.06
N VAL A 88 -17.66 -10.68 -90.23
CA VAL A 88 -16.68 -10.06 -89.31
C VAL A 88 -17.02 -8.59 -89.05
N LYS A 89 -17.53 -7.87 -90.07
CA LYS A 89 -17.96 -6.47 -89.94
C LYS A 89 -19.17 -6.26 -89.03
N GLU A 90 -20.06 -7.24 -88.91
CA GLU A 90 -21.21 -7.17 -87.99
C GLU A 90 -20.76 -7.40 -86.55
N ILE A 91 -19.81 -8.31 -86.34
CA ILE A 91 -19.21 -8.56 -85.03
C ILE A 91 -18.48 -7.30 -84.54
N GLU A 92 -17.63 -6.69 -85.37
CA GLU A 92 -16.94 -5.44 -85.03
C GLU A 92 -17.90 -4.29 -84.69
N ARG A 93 -19.04 -4.19 -85.39
CA ARG A 93 -20.08 -3.18 -85.06
C ARG A 93 -20.72 -3.44 -83.72
N MET A 94 -20.99 -4.70 -83.39
CA MET A 94 -21.58 -5.09 -82.12
C MET A 94 -20.58 -4.88 -80.97
N GLU A 95 -19.31 -5.18 -81.17
CA GLU A 95 -18.24 -4.91 -80.20
C GLU A 95 -18.13 -3.42 -79.87
N ARG A 96 -18.05 -2.55 -80.89
CA ARG A 96 -18.06 -1.09 -80.68
C ARG A 96 -19.31 -0.60 -79.96
N ARG A 97 -20.48 -1.18 -80.27
CA ARG A 97 -21.73 -0.84 -79.57
C ARG A 97 -21.67 -1.26 -78.11
N VAL A 98 -21.12 -2.43 -77.79
CA VAL A 98 -20.92 -2.87 -76.41
C VAL A 98 -19.97 -1.94 -75.68
N GLU A 99 -18.84 -1.56 -76.29
CA GLU A 99 -17.87 -0.63 -75.68
C GLU A 99 -18.52 0.73 -75.37
N THR A 100 -19.25 1.31 -76.31
CA THR A 100 -19.94 2.60 -76.09
C THR A 100 -21.00 2.50 -74.98
N LEU A 101 -21.76 1.40 -74.92
CA LEU A 101 -22.74 1.18 -73.85
C LEU A 101 -22.07 0.95 -72.49
N GLN A 102 -20.93 0.26 -72.45
CA GLN A 102 -20.15 0.06 -71.23
C GLN A 102 -19.58 1.38 -70.71
N GLN A 103 -19.02 2.21 -71.59
CA GLN A 103 -18.55 3.56 -71.23
C GLN A 103 -19.69 4.39 -70.66
N ARG A 104 -20.85 4.42 -71.34
CA ARG A 104 -22.01 5.16 -70.85
C ARG A 104 -22.53 4.65 -69.50
N HIS A 105 -22.48 3.34 -69.28
CA HIS A 105 -22.84 2.75 -68.00
C HIS A 105 -21.89 3.19 -66.88
N GLN A 106 -20.58 3.22 -67.14
CA GLN A 106 -19.58 3.68 -66.17
C GLN A 106 -19.78 5.17 -65.81
N GLU A 107 -20.04 6.03 -66.81
CA GLU A 107 -20.36 7.44 -66.58
C GLU A 107 -21.59 7.60 -65.67
N LEU A 108 -22.69 6.91 -66.01
CA LEU A 108 -23.93 6.98 -65.23
C LEU A 108 -23.76 6.41 -63.81
N GLN A 109 -22.95 5.37 -63.64
CA GLN A 109 -22.63 4.86 -62.31
C GLN A 109 -21.84 5.88 -61.47
N GLN A 110 -20.86 6.55 -62.06
CA GLN A 110 -20.10 7.61 -61.37
C GLN A 110 -21.01 8.78 -60.97
N GLU A 111 -21.89 9.22 -61.88
CA GLU A 111 -22.89 10.26 -61.57
C GLU A 111 -23.83 9.83 -60.44
N HIS A 112 -24.29 8.57 -60.45
CA HIS A 112 -25.13 8.03 -59.38
C HIS A 112 -24.42 8.08 -58.03
N THR A 113 -23.18 7.59 -57.95
CA THR A 113 -22.41 7.59 -56.69
C THR A 113 -22.18 9.02 -56.18
N ALA A 114 -21.88 9.98 -57.06
CA ALA A 114 -21.69 11.37 -56.67
C ALA A 114 -22.99 12.02 -56.15
N LEU A 115 -24.14 11.68 -56.74
CA LEU A 115 -25.44 12.14 -56.27
C LEU A 115 -25.82 11.50 -54.92
N GLU A 116 -25.54 10.22 -54.72
CA GLU A 116 -25.78 9.54 -53.44
C GLU A 116 -24.94 10.12 -52.31
N GLU A 117 -23.66 10.42 -52.55
CA GLU A 117 -22.80 11.12 -51.58
C GLU A 117 -23.35 12.50 -51.23
N ARG A 118 -23.88 13.23 -52.22
CA ARG A 118 -24.52 14.53 -52.00
C ARG A 118 -25.80 14.41 -51.19
N ILE A 119 -26.60 13.37 -51.41
CA ILE A 119 -27.79 13.09 -50.59
C ILE A 119 -27.39 12.74 -49.16
N SER A 120 -26.38 11.89 -49.00
CA SER A 120 -25.85 11.46 -47.69
C SER A 120 -25.34 12.64 -46.86
N THR A 121 -24.76 13.67 -47.49
CA THR A 121 -24.30 14.88 -46.81
C THR A 121 -25.41 15.90 -46.54
N LEU A 122 -26.34 16.10 -47.48
CA LEU A 122 -27.42 17.08 -47.35
C LEU A 122 -28.54 16.63 -46.40
N ALA A 123 -28.87 15.34 -46.35
CA ALA A 123 -29.92 14.81 -45.48
C ALA A 123 -29.70 15.13 -43.99
N PRO A 124 -28.51 14.88 -43.38
CA PRO A 124 -28.28 15.22 -41.98
C PRO A 124 -28.19 16.74 -41.76
N GLN A 125 -27.72 17.52 -42.73
CA GLN A 125 -27.75 18.99 -42.63
C GLN A 125 -29.18 19.52 -42.57
N LEU A 126 -30.08 18.98 -43.40
CA LEU A 126 -31.49 19.35 -43.38
C LEU A 126 -32.15 18.97 -42.05
N GLN A 127 -31.83 17.79 -41.49
CA GLN A 127 -32.31 17.41 -40.16
C GLN A 127 -31.83 18.38 -39.08
N ARG A 128 -30.55 18.77 -39.09
CA ARG A 128 -30.02 19.78 -38.16
C ARG A 128 -30.75 21.12 -38.29
N MET A 129 -30.89 21.60 -39.52
CA MET A 129 -31.62 22.85 -39.80
C MET A 129 -33.06 22.80 -39.30
N ASN A 130 -33.77 21.68 -39.48
CA ASN A 130 -35.13 21.52 -38.95
C ASN A 130 -35.15 21.54 -37.41
N THR A 131 -34.18 20.90 -36.75
CA THR A 131 -34.09 20.95 -35.29
C THR A 131 -33.81 22.37 -34.79
N ASP A 132 -32.94 23.11 -35.47
CA ASP A 132 -32.60 24.48 -35.09
C ASP A 132 -33.78 25.44 -35.35
N LEU A 133 -34.51 25.25 -36.44
CA LEU A 133 -35.76 25.98 -36.71
C LEU A 133 -36.77 25.75 -35.57
N ASN A 134 -36.96 24.51 -35.13
CA ASN A 134 -37.85 24.21 -34.01
C ASN A 134 -37.38 24.86 -32.70
N LYS A 135 -36.08 24.88 -32.41
CA LYS A 135 -35.52 25.59 -31.24
C LYS A 135 -35.83 27.08 -31.31
N PHE A 136 -35.51 27.73 -32.43
CA PHE A 136 -35.74 29.16 -32.61
C PHE A 136 -37.24 29.51 -32.55
N ASN A 137 -38.13 28.64 -33.05
CA ASN A 137 -39.57 28.85 -32.90
C ASN A 137 -40.01 28.81 -31.43
N ILE A 138 -39.50 27.86 -30.64
CA ILE A 138 -39.79 27.78 -29.21
C ILE A 138 -39.25 29.03 -28.51
N ASP A 139 -38.00 29.42 -28.78
CA ASP A 139 -37.40 30.62 -28.19
C ASP A 139 -38.21 31.86 -28.53
N LEU A 140 -38.63 32.02 -29.79
CA LEU A 140 -39.44 33.17 -30.23
C LEU A 140 -40.79 33.20 -29.50
N GLN A 141 -41.48 32.06 -29.36
CA GLN A 141 -42.72 31.97 -28.58
C GLN A 141 -42.51 32.33 -27.10
N THR A 142 -41.40 31.90 -26.49
CA THR A 142 -41.09 32.28 -25.11
C THR A 142 -40.83 33.77 -24.96
N GLN A 143 -40.09 34.38 -25.89
CA GLN A 143 -39.81 35.82 -25.86
C GLN A 143 -41.06 36.66 -26.09
N GLU A 144 -41.93 36.25 -27.03
CA GLU A 144 -43.25 36.86 -27.25
C GLU A 144 -44.12 36.81 -25.99
N ALA A 145 -44.05 35.73 -25.21
CA ALA A 145 -44.77 35.61 -23.94
C ALA A 145 -44.16 36.50 -22.82
N HIS A 146 -42.86 36.74 -22.83
CA HIS A 146 -42.18 37.58 -21.84
C HIS A 146 -42.38 39.09 -22.06
N GLU A 147 -42.46 39.53 -23.32
CA GLU A 147 -42.62 40.94 -23.69
C GLU A 147 -43.77 41.68 -22.95
N PRO A 148 -45.01 41.17 -22.88
CA PRO A 148 -46.10 41.87 -22.21
C PRO A 148 -45.87 42.00 -20.71
N VAL A 149 -45.27 40.99 -20.06
CA VAL A 149 -44.98 41.00 -18.62
C VAL A 149 -43.97 42.09 -18.30
N LEU A 150 -42.89 42.18 -19.07
CA LEU A 150 -41.86 43.20 -18.90
C LEU A 150 -42.43 44.61 -19.15
N ARG A 151 -43.27 44.77 -20.18
CA ARG A 151 -43.96 46.05 -20.46
C ARG A 151 -44.85 46.49 -19.29
N GLU A 152 -45.54 45.55 -18.63
CA GLU A 152 -46.35 45.87 -17.45
C GLU A 152 -45.50 46.25 -16.23
N GLN A 153 -44.40 45.52 -15.99
CA GLN A 153 -43.45 45.84 -14.91
C GLN A 153 -42.83 47.23 -15.10
N LEU A 154 -42.47 47.59 -16.32
CA LEU A 154 -41.92 48.90 -16.66
C LEU A 154 -42.91 50.02 -16.36
N LYS A 155 -44.20 49.83 -16.66
CA LYS A 155 -45.26 50.79 -16.28
C LYS A 155 -45.33 50.96 -14.77
N LYS A 156 -45.39 49.86 -14.00
CA LYS A 156 -45.43 49.91 -12.52
C LYS A 156 -44.20 50.58 -11.93
N GLN A 157 -43.01 50.35 -12.49
CA GLN A 157 -41.78 51.00 -12.03
C GLN A 157 -41.75 52.50 -12.34
N LYS A 158 -42.25 52.92 -13.51
CA LYS A 158 -42.39 54.35 -13.86
C LYS A 158 -43.33 55.08 -12.89
N GLU A 159 -44.46 54.47 -12.53
CA GLU A 159 -45.38 55.04 -11.55
C GLU A 159 -44.72 55.19 -10.16
N LYS A 160 -43.95 54.19 -9.73
CA LYS A 160 -43.18 54.27 -8.47
C LYS A 160 -42.11 55.36 -8.51
N LEU A 161 -41.40 55.52 -9.64
CA LEU A 161 -40.40 56.57 -9.81
C LEU A 161 -41.04 57.96 -9.70
N LEU A 162 -42.19 58.16 -10.35
CA LEU A 162 -42.94 59.41 -10.27
C LEU A 162 -43.43 59.70 -8.84
N ALA A 163 -43.90 58.68 -8.12
CA ALA A 163 -44.32 58.82 -6.73
C ALA A 163 -43.14 59.09 -5.76
N ALA A 164 -41.94 58.60 -6.09
CA ALA A 164 -40.73 58.79 -5.30
C ALA A 164 -39.95 60.08 -5.65
N ALA A 165 -40.44 60.89 -6.59
CA ALA A 165 -39.81 62.14 -6.97
C ALA A 165 -39.67 63.06 -5.74
N PRO A 166 -38.46 63.52 -5.39
CA PRO A 166 -38.24 64.35 -4.22
C PRO A 166 -39.01 65.68 -4.32
N ASP A 167 -39.73 66.05 -3.26
CA ASP A 167 -40.39 67.35 -3.16
C ASP A 167 -39.35 68.48 -3.31
N PRO A 168 -39.46 69.34 -4.35
CA PRO A 168 -38.49 70.40 -4.63
C PRO A 168 -38.31 71.37 -3.47
N VAL A 169 -39.33 71.54 -2.62
CA VAL A 169 -39.27 72.42 -1.45
C VAL A 169 -38.34 71.85 -0.38
N GLN A 170 -38.45 70.56 -0.08
CA GLN A 170 -37.61 69.90 0.92
C GLN A 170 -36.14 69.83 0.46
N LEU A 171 -35.91 69.62 -0.84
CA LEU A 171 -34.55 69.61 -1.41
C LEU A 171 -33.87 70.97 -1.24
N ASN A 172 -34.58 72.06 -1.55
CA ASN A 172 -34.03 73.42 -1.42
C ASN A 172 -33.76 73.80 0.04
N ASN A 173 -34.64 73.40 0.98
CA ASN A 173 -34.42 73.60 2.41
C ASN A 173 -33.18 72.83 2.92
N LYS A 174 -32.99 71.59 2.49
CA LYS A 174 -31.81 70.80 2.85
C LYS A 174 -30.52 71.40 2.27
N ARG A 175 -30.54 71.87 1.02
CA ARG A 175 -29.40 72.59 0.41
C ARG A 175 -29.02 73.84 1.19
N ALA A 176 -30.01 74.66 1.55
CA ALA A 176 -29.76 75.86 2.36
C ALA A 176 -29.16 75.54 3.73
N ASN A 177 -29.56 74.43 4.37
CA ASN A 177 -28.97 73.99 5.63
C ASN A 177 -27.53 73.50 5.48
N VAL A 178 -27.22 72.78 4.39
CA VAL A 178 -25.86 72.35 4.06
C VAL A 178 -24.95 73.56 3.84
N ASP A 179 -25.42 74.58 3.12
CA ASP A 179 -24.63 75.79 2.85
C ASP A 179 -24.36 76.59 4.14
N LYS A 180 -25.34 76.67 5.05
CA LYS A 180 -25.14 77.28 6.38
C LYS A 180 -24.11 76.51 7.20
N ALA A 181 -24.21 75.19 7.24
CA ALA A 181 -23.27 74.34 7.98
C ALA A 181 -21.84 74.47 7.42
N ARG A 182 -21.69 74.52 6.10
CA ARG A 182 -20.40 74.70 5.43
C ARG A 182 -19.72 76.03 5.82
N LYS A 183 -20.48 77.13 5.80
CA LYS A 183 -19.94 78.45 6.22
C LYS A 183 -19.48 78.46 7.68
N SER A 184 -20.24 77.82 8.57
CA SER A 184 -19.86 77.67 9.98
C SER A 184 -18.55 76.86 10.13
N TYR A 185 -18.42 75.76 9.38
CA TYR A 185 -17.21 74.94 9.37
C TYR A 185 -15.98 75.70 8.87
N GLU A 186 -16.09 76.41 7.74
CA GLU A 186 -14.98 77.18 7.16
C GLU A 186 -14.48 78.27 8.13
N SER A 187 -15.39 78.93 8.85
CA SER A 187 -15.02 79.90 9.89
C SER A 187 -14.31 79.26 11.09
N ALA A 188 -14.79 78.09 11.54
CA ALA A 188 -14.17 77.37 12.65
C ALA A 188 -12.79 76.81 12.27
N ALA A 189 -12.63 76.32 11.04
CA ALA A 189 -11.36 75.82 10.51
C ALA A 189 -10.29 76.92 10.46
N ALA A 190 -10.65 78.12 10.00
CA ALA A 190 -9.73 79.26 9.99
C ALA A 190 -9.26 79.66 11.39
N ALA A 191 -10.17 79.69 12.38
CA ALA A 191 -9.81 79.97 13.77
C ALA A 191 -8.90 78.89 14.37
N ALA A 192 -9.13 77.62 14.03
CA ALA A 192 -8.29 76.51 14.48
C ALA A 192 -6.86 76.60 13.93
N GLU A 193 -6.70 76.99 12.66
CA GLU A 193 -5.36 77.18 12.06
C GLU A 193 -4.53 78.27 12.74
N GLU A 194 -5.17 79.33 13.25
CA GLU A 194 -4.46 80.36 14.03
C GLU A 194 -3.97 79.82 15.37
N VAL A 195 -4.84 79.11 16.09
CA VAL A 195 -4.49 78.46 17.36
C VAL A 195 -3.38 77.43 17.15
N ASP A 196 -3.42 76.62 16.10
CA ASP A 196 -2.39 75.63 15.79
C ASP A 196 -1.02 76.28 15.55
N LYS A 197 -0.97 77.46 14.91
CA LYS A 197 0.28 78.22 14.73
C LYS A 197 0.84 78.67 16.08
N GLU A 198 -0.01 79.08 17.02
CA GLU A 198 0.42 79.45 18.38
C GLU A 198 0.92 78.24 19.17
N VAL A 199 0.19 77.12 19.11
CA VAL A 199 0.60 75.85 19.74
C VAL A 199 1.96 75.39 19.21
N GLN A 200 2.19 75.46 17.89
CA GLN A 200 3.48 75.11 17.29
C GLN A 200 4.61 76.04 17.75
N LYS A 201 4.35 77.34 17.91
CA LYS A 201 5.35 78.28 18.46
C LYS A 201 5.71 77.93 19.90
N LEU A 202 4.71 77.71 20.75
CA LEU A 202 4.93 77.30 22.14
C LEU A 202 5.66 75.95 22.22
N HIS A 203 5.30 74.99 21.36
CA HIS A 203 5.97 73.70 21.30
C HIS A 203 7.46 73.84 20.93
N LYS A 204 7.81 74.69 19.95
CA LYS A 204 9.21 74.99 19.61
C LYS A 204 9.97 75.59 20.79
N GLN A 205 9.38 76.57 21.48
CA GLN A 205 9.97 77.17 22.68
C GLN A 205 10.19 76.14 23.81
N ILE A 206 9.22 75.24 24.03
CA ILE A 206 9.36 74.16 25.00
C ILE A 206 10.51 73.23 24.59
N MET A 207 10.58 72.82 23.32
CA MET A 207 11.64 71.93 22.82
C MET A 207 13.03 72.55 22.97
N GLU A 208 13.20 73.83 22.65
CA GLU A 208 14.48 74.55 22.85
C GLU A 208 14.92 74.56 24.33
N ILE A 209 13.99 74.77 25.26
CA ILE A 209 14.28 74.77 26.70
C ILE A 209 14.56 73.35 27.22
N THR A 210 13.88 72.33 26.67
CA THR A 210 13.89 70.97 27.22
C THR A 210 14.94 70.06 26.58
N GLU A 211 15.39 70.32 25.35
CA GLU A 211 16.20 69.37 24.57
C GLU A 211 17.48 68.92 25.28
N GLY A 212 18.20 69.83 25.94
CA GLY A 212 19.42 69.49 26.67
C GLY A 212 19.17 68.80 28.02
N ARG A 213 18.23 69.33 28.81
CA ARG A 213 17.98 68.87 30.19
C ARG A 213 17.26 67.53 30.23
N MET A 214 16.27 67.33 29.37
CA MET A 214 15.48 66.10 29.31
C MET A 214 16.32 64.93 28.80
N LYS A 215 17.12 65.13 27.74
CA LYS A 215 18.03 64.09 27.22
C LYS A 215 19.08 63.68 28.27
N ALA A 216 19.63 64.63 29.04
CA ALA A 216 20.59 64.32 30.10
C ALA A 216 19.94 63.57 31.28
N ALA A 217 18.72 63.96 31.69
CA ALA A 217 17.96 63.26 32.71
C ALA A 217 17.56 61.84 32.26
N GLN A 218 17.12 61.70 31.01
CA GLN A 218 16.76 60.41 30.42
C GLN A 218 17.95 59.45 30.38
N LYS A 219 19.12 59.90 29.94
CA LYS A 219 20.35 59.08 29.96
C LYS A 219 20.71 58.62 31.37
N LYS A 220 20.58 59.48 32.38
CA LYS A 220 20.82 59.10 33.78
C LYS A 220 19.81 58.06 34.25
N LEU A 221 18.52 58.24 33.91
CA LEU A 221 17.45 57.30 34.21
C LEU A 221 17.73 55.93 33.57
N ASP A 222 18.12 55.90 32.30
CA ASP A 222 18.43 54.64 31.59
C ASP A 222 19.62 53.91 32.21
N VAL A 223 20.65 54.64 32.66
CA VAL A 223 21.80 54.06 33.38
C VAL A 223 21.36 53.48 34.72
N VAL A 224 20.50 54.19 35.47
CA VAL A 224 19.96 53.70 36.75
C VAL A 224 19.09 52.47 36.52
N ASN A 225 18.20 52.48 35.53
CA ASN A 225 17.36 51.32 35.18
C ASN A 225 18.21 50.10 34.81
N LYS A 226 19.24 50.27 33.97
CA LYS A 226 20.18 49.18 33.64
C LYS A 226 20.90 48.63 34.88
N LYS A 227 21.26 49.48 35.84
CA LYS A 227 21.85 49.04 37.11
C LYS A 227 20.83 48.27 37.96
N ILE A 228 19.59 48.77 38.06
CA ILE A 228 18.49 48.08 38.77
C ILE A 228 18.27 46.68 38.18
N ASP A 229 18.24 46.55 36.86
CA ASP A 229 18.02 45.25 36.22
C ASP A 229 19.18 44.29 36.42
N LYS A 230 20.43 44.76 36.37
CA LYS A 230 21.60 43.94 36.75
C LYS A 230 21.52 43.46 38.19
N THR A 231 21.25 44.37 39.12
CA THR A 231 21.12 44.00 40.54
C THR A 231 19.98 43.01 40.77
N ARG A 232 18.85 43.15 40.05
CA ARG A 232 17.75 42.19 40.09
C ARG A 232 18.17 40.81 39.58
N GLN A 233 18.91 40.74 38.48
CA GLN A 233 19.45 39.48 37.94
C GLN A 233 20.45 38.83 38.91
N ASP A 234 21.31 39.60 39.55
CA ASP A 234 22.26 39.07 40.53
C ASP A 234 21.53 38.59 41.79
N ALA A 235 20.49 39.31 42.25
CA ALA A 235 19.66 38.88 43.36
C ALA A 235 18.92 37.55 43.06
N THR A 236 18.40 37.36 41.85
CA THR A 236 17.76 36.08 41.48
C THR A 236 18.78 34.94 41.39
N ARG A 237 19.97 35.18 40.82
CA ARG A 237 21.07 34.21 40.79
C ARG A 237 21.49 33.79 42.20
N LEU A 238 21.72 34.75 43.08
CA LEU A 238 22.07 34.48 44.48
C LEU A 238 20.96 33.72 45.21
N LYS A 239 19.69 34.06 44.96
CA LYS A 239 18.54 33.33 45.55
C LYS A 239 18.49 31.87 45.09
N VAL A 240 18.80 31.58 43.84
CA VAL A 240 18.89 30.19 43.33
C VAL A 240 20.09 29.47 43.94
N ALA A 241 21.23 30.14 44.07
CA ALA A 241 22.42 29.57 44.71
C ALA A 241 22.15 29.21 46.18
N ILE A 242 21.51 30.09 46.94
CA ILE A 242 21.10 29.83 48.33
C ILE A 242 20.16 28.62 48.40
N LYS A 243 19.10 28.56 47.58
CA LYS A 243 18.18 27.41 47.56
C LYS A 243 18.89 26.10 47.21
N THR A 244 19.89 26.16 46.33
CA THR A 244 20.68 24.99 45.94
C THR A 244 21.59 24.55 47.09
N ALA A 245 22.24 25.49 47.76
CA ALA A 245 23.06 25.24 48.93
C ALA A 245 22.23 24.65 50.08
N ASP A 246 21.02 25.17 50.34
CA ASP A 246 20.11 24.63 51.36
C ASP A 246 19.69 23.19 51.05
N ARG A 247 19.35 22.88 49.79
CA ARG A 247 19.03 21.51 49.36
C ARG A 247 20.22 20.57 49.55
N ASN A 248 21.43 21.01 49.21
CA ASN A 248 22.63 20.22 49.36
C ASN A 248 22.97 20.00 50.85
N ALA A 249 22.84 21.03 51.68
CA ALA A 249 23.03 20.92 53.12
C ALA A 249 22.03 19.93 53.74
N LYS A 250 20.76 19.96 53.31
CA LYS A 250 19.76 18.98 53.75
C LYS A 250 20.14 17.55 53.35
N LYS A 251 20.50 17.32 52.08
CA LYS A 251 20.96 16.00 51.61
C LYS A 251 22.18 15.49 52.38
N SER A 252 23.13 16.37 52.69
CA SER A 252 24.30 15.99 53.49
C SER A 252 23.92 15.65 54.92
N ARG A 253 22.98 16.38 55.55
CA ARG A 253 22.46 16.02 56.88
C ARG A 253 21.75 14.67 56.87
N ASP A 254 20.90 14.42 55.88
CA ASP A 254 20.18 13.14 55.75
C ASP A 254 21.18 11.97 55.58
N LYS A 255 22.27 12.18 54.81
CA LYS A 255 23.35 11.18 54.69
C LYS A 255 24.09 10.94 56.01
N ILE A 256 24.38 11.99 56.76
CA ILE A 256 25.03 11.87 58.07
C ILE A 256 24.13 11.07 59.01
N ALA A 257 22.84 11.39 59.08
CA ALA A 257 21.88 10.65 59.91
C ALA A 257 21.84 9.15 59.55
N ASN A 258 21.77 8.82 58.26
CA ASN A 258 21.81 7.42 57.82
C ASN A 258 23.13 6.73 58.21
N MET A 259 24.28 7.41 58.03
CA MET A 259 25.58 6.86 58.44
C MET A 259 25.67 6.67 59.96
N GLU A 260 25.07 7.57 60.76
CA GLU A 260 24.99 7.41 62.22
C GLU A 260 24.12 6.20 62.60
N GLU A 261 23.01 5.96 61.92
CA GLU A 261 22.19 4.75 62.10
C GLU A 261 22.94 3.47 61.69
N GLU A 262 23.68 3.49 60.58
CA GLU A 262 24.55 2.39 60.14
C GLU A 262 25.66 2.10 61.17
N ILE A 263 26.28 3.14 61.74
CA ILE A 263 27.28 2.98 62.80
C ILE A 263 26.62 2.36 64.05
N HIS A 264 25.48 2.86 64.49
CA HIS A 264 24.79 2.31 65.67
C HIS A 264 24.40 0.84 65.46
N THR A 265 23.87 0.48 64.29
CA THR A 265 23.56 -0.93 63.96
C THR A 265 24.82 -1.79 63.93
N ALA A 266 25.92 -1.30 63.34
CA ALA A 266 27.21 -1.99 63.38
C ALA A 266 27.74 -2.18 64.80
N GLU A 267 27.64 -1.17 65.67
CA GLU A 267 28.02 -1.26 67.08
C GLU A 267 27.18 -2.31 67.83
N THR A 268 25.85 -2.31 67.64
CA THR A 268 24.99 -3.34 68.24
C THR A 268 25.31 -4.75 67.74
N ASN A 269 25.65 -4.90 66.45
CA ASN A 269 26.08 -6.17 65.88
C ASN A 269 27.40 -6.63 66.48
N ILE A 270 28.38 -5.73 66.66
CA ILE A 270 29.65 -6.05 67.33
C ILE A 270 29.41 -6.53 68.76
N ILE A 271 28.52 -5.88 69.52
CA ILE A 271 28.16 -6.32 70.88
C ILE A 271 27.54 -7.72 70.85
N SER A 272 26.62 -7.98 69.91
CA SER A 272 25.97 -9.30 69.78
C SER A 272 26.97 -10.41 69.42
N LEU A 273 27.90 -10.14 68.49
CA LEU A 273 28.95 -11.07 68.09
C LEU A 273 29.91 -11.35 69.24
N ARG A 274 30.30 -10.33 70.02
CA ARG A 274 31.12 -10.51 71.24
C ARG A 274 30.43 -11.43 72.25
N LYS A 275 29.13 -11.27 72.45
CA LYS A 275 28.35 -12.16 73.34
C LYS A 275 28.31 -13.60 72.82
N GLN A 276 28.18 -13.79 71.50
CA GLN A 276 28.24 -15.12 70.89
C GLN A 276 29.65 -15.73 71.05
N THR A 277 30.71 -14.96 70.87
CA THR A 277 32.08 -15.47 71.09
C THR A 277 32.30 -15.87 72.55
N GLU A 278 31.80 -15.10 73.53
CA GLU A 278 31.87 -15.48 74.95
C GLU A 278 31.11 -16.77 75.24
N GLN A 279 29.94 -16.97 74.62
CA GLN A 279 29.17 -18.22 74.75
C GLN A 279 29.94 -19.41 74.19
N ILE A 280 30.50 -19.26 72.99
CA ILE A 280 31.32 -20.30 72.35
C ILE A 280 32.55 -20.61 73.21
N GLU A 281 33.21 -19.62 73.79
CA GLU A 281 34.34 -19.84 74.71
C GLU A 281 33.93 -20.62 75.96
N GLN A 282 32.77 -20.30 76.55
CA GLN A 282 32.22 -21.05 77.69
C GLN A 282 31.89 -22.50 77.31
N GLU A 283 31.29 -22.73 76.15
CA GLU A 283 31.04 -24.08 75.63
C GLU A 283 32.34 -24.83 75.35
N THR A 284 33.34 -24.17 74.78
CA THR A 284 34.67 -24.74 74.52
C THR A 284 35.36 -25.16 75.82
N LYS A 285 35.26 -24.34 76.88
CA LYS A 285 35.76 -24.71 78.22
C LYS A 285 35.07 -25.96 78.76
N LYS A 286 33.73 -26.04 78.66
CA LYS A 286 32.98 -27.24 79.07
C LYS A 286 33.41 -28.48 78.30
N ILE A 287 33.61 -28.36 76.98
CA ILE A 287 34.10 -29.46 76.14
C ILE A 287 35.51 -29.88 76.57
N LEU A 288 36.39 -28.92 76.88
CA LEU A 288 37.74 -29.20 77.36
C LEU A 288 37.74 -29.93 78.71
N ASP A 289 36.87 -29.53 79.64
CA ASP A 289 36.70 -30.21 80.93
C ASP A 289 36.20 -31.65 80.73
N LEU A 290 35.21 -31.85 79.85
CA LEU A 290 34.73 -33.18 79.49
C LEU A 290 35.82 -34.04 78.84
N PHE A 291 36.64 -33.45 77.97
CA PHE A 291 37.78 -34.11 77.34
C PHE A 291 38.80 -34.55 78.38
N ASN A 292 39.15 -33.70 79.34
CA ASN A 292 40.07 -34.04 80.43
C ASN A 292 39.52 -35.19 81.30
N ILE A 293 38.23 -35.16 81.65
CA ILE A 293 37.57 -36.26 82.38
C ILE A 293 37.63 -37.56 81.57
N ALA A 294 37.41 -37.50 80.26
CA ALA A 294 37.53 -38.67 79.39
C ALA A 294 38.97 -39.21 79.35
N CYS A 295 39.97 -38.33 79.24
CA CYS A 295 41.39 -38.71 79.30
C CYS A 295 41.75 -39.38 80.63
N ASP A 296 41.26 -38.87 81.76
CA ASP A 296 41.52 -39.47 83.07
C ASP A 296 40.82 -40.83 83.22
N LYS A 297 39.59 -40.98 82.70
CA LYS A 297 38.92 -42.30 82.60
C LYS A 297 39.72 -43.28 81.74
N ILE A 298 40.28 -42.83 80.61
CA ILE A 298 41.13 -43.67 79.76
C ILE A 298 42.38 -44.11 80.52
N LYS A 299 43.04 -43.21 81.27
CA LYS A 299 44.17 -43.57 82.13
C LYS A 299 43.78 -44.59 83.18
N GLU A 300 42.66 -44.39 83.87
CA GLU A 300 42.16 -45.31 84.90
C GLU A 300 41.84 -46.70 84.31
N HIS A 301 41.16 -46.75 83.16
CA HIS A 301 40.89 -48.01 82.45
C HIS A 301 42.18 -48.69 81.97
N SER A 302 43.18 -47.94 81.49
CA SER A 302 44.48 -48.49 81.10
C SER A 302 45.25 -49.09 82.28
N ALA A 303 45.18 -48.46 83.47
CA ALA A 303 45.77 -48.99 84.69
C ALA A 303 45.06 -50.28 85.13
N LYS A 304 43.72 -50.29 85.13
CA LYS A 304 42.92 -51.50 85.41
C LYS A 304 43.22 -52.63 84.43
N GLN A 305 43.42 -52.32 83.15
CA GLN A 305 43.81 -53.30 82.13
C GLN A 305 45.21 -53.87 82.42
N MET A 306 46.16 -53.03 82.85
CA MET A 306 47.51 -53.48 83.23
C MET A 306 47.46 -54.37 84.48
N ASP A 307 46.68 -54.01 85.50
CA ASP A 307 46.48 -54.82 86.70
C ASP A 307 45.85 -56.18 86.36
N LEU A 308 44.82 -56.21 85.51
CA LEU A 308 44.22 -57.46 85.03
C LEU A 308 45.22 -58.31 84.24
N LYS A 309 46.07 -57.69 83.42
CA LYS A 309 47.13 -58.39 82.69
C LYS A 309 48.13 -59.05 83.64
N THR A 310 48.60 -58.34 84.68
CA THR A 310 49.50 -58.94 85.67
C THR A 310 48.85 -60.07 86.48
N LYS A 311 47.53 -60.00 86.73
CA LYS A 311 46.79 -61.09 87.37
C LYS A 311 46.66 -62.30 86.45
N LEU A 312 46.43 -62.08 85.16
CA LEU A 312 46.39 -63.15 84.16
C LEU A 312 47.75 -63.86 84.08
N ASP A 313 48.84 -63.11 83.98
CA ASP A 313 50.20 -63.66 83.93
C ASP A 313 50.53 -64.51 85.19
N LYS A 314 50.06 -64.09 86.38
CA LYS A 314 50.21 -64.87 87.63
C LYS A 314 49.41 -66.16 87.60
N LEU A 315 48.16 -66.12 87.14
CA LEU A 315 47.33 -67.32 87.00
C LEU A 315 47.92 -68.29 85.98
N GLU A 316 48.48 -67.80 84.86
CA GLU A 316 49.18 -68.65 83.89
C GLU A 316 50.43 -69.31 84.50
N GLN A 317 51.19 -68.59 85.33
CA GLN A 317 52.32 -69.16 86.06
C GLN A 317 51.88 -70.22 87.08
N GLU A 318 50.80 -69.98 87.82
CA GLU A 318 50.22 -70.95 88.76
C GLU A 318 49.66 -72.18 88.03
N GLU A 319 48.95 -71.98 86.92
CA GLU A 319 48.48 -73.08 86.07
C GLU A 319 49.65 -73.91 85.54
N GLY A 320 50.76 -73.26 85.15
CA GLY A 320 52.00 -73.94 84.77
C GLY A 320 52.61 -74.78 85.91
N LYS A 321 52.62 -74.26 87.15
CA LYS A 321 53.08 -75.01 88.33
C LYS A 321 52.19 -76.21 88.65
N ILE A 322 50.87 -76.01 88.64
CA ILE A 322 49.90 -77.09 88.88
C ILE A 322 50.03 -78.17 87.80
N LYS A 323 50.27 -77.80 86.54
CA LYS A 323 50.56 -78.76 85.46
C LYS A 323 51.81 -79.59 85.73
N LEU A 324 52.87 -78.99 86.25
CA LEU A 324 54.10 -79.69 86.65
C LEU A 324 53.87 -80.62 87.85
N GLU A 325 53.19 -80.13 88.90
CA GLU A 325 52.84 -80.93 90.07
C GLU A 325 51.94 -82.12 89.70
N LYS A 326 50.95 -81.91 88.84
CA LYS A 326 50.10 -82.99 88.32
C LYS A 326 50.95 -84.04 87.59
N LEU A 327 51.91 -83.61 86.77
CA LEU A 327 52.84 -84.52 86.09
C LEU A 327 53.67 -85.36 87.06
N GLU A 328 54.13 -84.77 88.17
CA GLU A 328 54.81 -85.52 89.23
C GLU A 328 53.89 -86.49 89.98
N PHE A 329 52.66 -86.07 90.28
CA PHE A 329 51.68 -86.92 90.94
C PHE A 329 51.24 -88.09 90.05
N ASP A 330 51.10 -87.88 88.75
CA ASP A 330 50.79 -88.94 87.77
C ASP A 330 51.94 -89.98 87.73
N GLN A 331 53.21 -89.53 87.75
CA GLN A 331 54.36 -90.44 87.85
C GLN A 331 54.41 -91.20 89.19
N LYS A 332 54.07 -90.54 90.30
CA LYS A 332 53.99 -91.17 91.64
C LYS A 332 52.84 -92.16 91.71
N LEU A 333 51.70 -91.88 91.08
CA LEU A 333 50.55 -92.77 90.97
C LEU A 333 50.91 -94.00 90.14
N GLU A 334 51.59 -93.85 89.01
CA GLU A 334 52.07 -94.98 88.21
C GLU A 334 53.04 -95.88 89.02
N ALA A 335 53.95 -95.27 89.79
CA ALA A 335 54.86 -96.00 90.67
C ALA A 335 54.11 -96.74 91.81
N LEU A 336 53.13 -96.08 92.44
CA LEU A 336 52.29 -96.67 93.48
C LEU A 336 51.37 -97.76 92.94
N ASP A 337 50.79 -97.60 91.75
CA ASP A 337 49.98 -98.63 91.11
C ASP A 337 50.82 -99.84 90.68
N ALA A 338 52.07 -99.62 90.27
CA ALA A 338 53.01 -100.71 90.06
C ALA A 338 53.32 -101.45 91.38
N HIS A 339 53.52 -100.70 92.48
CA HIS A 339 53.68 -101.26 93.82
C HIS A 339 52.42 -101.99 94.31
N ILE A 340 51.22 -101.45 94.05
CA ILE A 340 49.93 -102.06 94.39
C ILE A 340 49.69 -103.28 93.53
N LYS A 341 50.10 -103.32 92.26
CA LYS A 341 50.11 -104.56 91.45
C LYS A 341 51.06 -105.60 92.05
N GLY A 342 52.23 -105.17 92.50
CA GLY A 342 53.19 -106.02 93.22
C GLY A 342 52.63 -106.55 94.53
N ILE A 343 51.96 -105.71 95.32
CA ILE A 343 51.34 -106.10 96.58
C ILE A 343 50.06 -106.91 96.34
N LYS A 344 49.23 -106.60 95.34
CA LYS A 344 48.06 -107.41 94.94
C LYS A 344 48.48 -108.81 94.50
N SER A 345 49.64 -108.96 93.86
CA SER A 345 50.19 -110.29 93.55
C SER A 345 50.67 -111.03 94.80
N LYS A 346 51.24 -110.31 95.78
CA LYS A 346 51.62 -110.86 97.10
C LYS A 346 50.39 -111.15 97.98
N GLN A 347 49.35 -110.32 97.89
CA GLN A 347 48.06 -110.41 98.57
C GLN A 347 47.17 -111.47 97.92
N SER A 348 47.31 -111.76 96.61
CA SER A 348 46.66 -112.91 95.96
C SER A 348 47.32 -114.23 96.34
N ASN A 349 48.63 -114.23 96.57
CA ASN A 349 49.34 -115.46 96.89
C ASN A 349 49.29 -115.80 98.39
N LEU A 350 49.32 -114.80 99.30
CA LEU A 350 48.91 -115.02 100.70
C LEU A 350 47.39 -115.33 100.84
N LYS A 351 46.52 -114.98 99.88
CA LYS A 351 45.10 -115.45 99.81
C LYS A 351 44.94 -116.89 99.28
N LYS A 352 46.02 -117.56 98.85
CA LYS A 352 45.97 -118.94 98.32
C LYS A 352 46.82 -119.93 99.13
N SER A 353 46.85 -119.72 100.44
CA SER A 353 46.77 -120.82 101.42
C SER A 353 45.67 -120.47 102.43
N ARG A 354 44.47 -121.09 102.31
CA ARG A 354 43.28 -121.05 103.23
C ARG A 354 42.54 -119.66 103.32
N ALA A 355 41.30 -119.35 102.83
CA ALA A 355 39.92 -119.88 103.07
C ALA A 355 39.89 -121.37 103.45
N PRO A 356 39.79 -121.73 104.74
CA PRO A 356 39.26 -120.95 105.86
C PRO A 356 40.37 -120.12 106.49
N LEU A 357 40.23 -119.44 107.58
CA LEU A 357 39.07 -119.17 108.39
C LEU A 357 39.02 -117.65 108.32
N VAL A 358 37.89 -117.07 108.61
CA VAL A 358 37.83 -116.39 109.90
C VAL A 358 39.19 -115.74 110.19
N VAL A 359 39.43 -114.57 109.68
CA VAL A 359 38.41 -113.57 109.70
C VAL A 359 38.93 -112.58 108.71
N CYS A 360 38.03 -112.28 107.77
CA CYS A 360 37.06 -111.20 108.04
C CYS A 360 37.70 -109.97 108.77
N LEU A 361 37.11 -108.78 109.02
CA LEU A 361 35.76 -108.24 108.83
C LEU A 361 35.82 -107.18 107.72
N SER A 362 36.05 -107.72 106.51
CA SER A 362 35.10 -107.44 105.42
C SER A 362 34.96 -105.95 105.05
N LEU A 363 33.69 -105.44 104.92
CA LEU A 363 33.12 -104.24 104.24
C LEU A 363 34.16 -103.31 103.60
N VAL A 364 34.81 -103.76 102.52
CA VAL A 364 34.18 -104.50 101.39
C VAL A 364 33.03 -103.66 100.82
N HIS A 365 32.89 -103.80 99.49
CA HIS A 365 31.91 -103.31 98.51
C HIS A 365 32.62 -102.46 97.47
N SER A 366 32.46 -102.71 96.19
CA SER A 366 31.62 -103.61 95.42
C SER A 366 32.32 -103.63 94.04
N GLU A 367 32.26 -104.70 93.24
CA GLU A 367 31.16 -104.89 92.28
C GLU A 367 30.76 -103.53 91.68
N GLU A 368 31.02 -103.23 90.42
CA GLU A 368 30.82 -104.01 89.19
C GLU A 368 31.36 -103.20 88.00
N GLY A 369 31.64 -103.87 86.87
CA GLY A 369 31.33 -103.31 85.55
C GLY A 369 32.11 -102.07 85.09
N GLU A 370 33.30 -102.28 84.53
CA GLU A 370 33.92 -101.28 83.66
C GLU A 370 33.26 -101.35 82.27
N GLY A 371 32.88 -100.25 81.63
CA GLY A 371 33.22 -98.88 81.95
C GLY A 371 33.57 -98.15 80.67
N LEU A 372 32.51 -97.66 80.03
CA LEU A 372 32.54 -96.38 79.34
C LEU A 372 33.55 -96.27 78.20
N SER A 373 32.98 -96.71 77.08
CA SER A 373 32.81 -95.88 75.91
C SER A 373 32.89 -94.36 76.15
N GLN A 374 33.51 -93.72 75.15
CA GLN A 374 33.08 -92.51 74.46
C GLN A 374 33.92 -91.24 74.59
N HIS A 375 34.32 -90.83 73.39
CA HIS A 375 34.33 -89.48 72.86
C HIS A 375 35.51 -88.60 73.23
N GLY A 376 36.57 -88.88 72.48
CA GLY A 376 37.64 -87.96 72.20
C GLY A 376 37.25 -86.78 71.31
N GLN A 377 38.07 -85.75 71.52
CA GLN A 377 38.70 -84.90 70.53
C GLN A 377 37.85 -83.88 69.79
N GLN A 378 38.07 -82.66 70.31
CA GLN A 378 37.74 -81.34 69.80
C GLN A 378 38.34 -81.09 68.41
N ARG A 379 37.49 -80.46 67.59
CA ARG A 379 37.77 -79.85 66.30
C ARG A 379 37.37 -78.37 66.43
N ALA A 380 38.25 -77.46 65.99
CA ALA A 380 38.00 -76.17 65.30
C ALA A 380 36.95 -75.19 65.91
N SER A 381 36.99 -73.86 65.78
CA SER A 381 37.55 -72.96 64.79
C SER A 381 37.18 -71.52 65.20
N ASN A 382 38.02 -70.55 64.80
CA ASN A 382 37.70 -69.18 64.35
C ASN A 382 36.52 -68.39 64.95
N SER A 383 36.81 -67.13 65.32
CA SER A 383 36.47 -65.99 64.44
C SER A 383 37.26 -64.75 64.84
N GLY A 384 37.98 -64.19 63.87
CA GLY A 384 38.59 -62.88 63.93
C GLY A 384 37.62 -61.83 63.43
N SER A 385 37.63 -60.69 64.10
CA SER A 385 37.01 -59.43 63.70
C SER A 385 38.11 -58.43 63.40
N VAL A 386 38.10 -57.83 62.21
CA VAL A 386 38.82 -56.59 61.91
C VAL A 386 37.92 -55.65 61.11
N GLU A 387 38.02 -54.40 61.54
CA GLU A 387 37.40 -53.17 61.10
C GLU A 387 37.79 -52.70 59.68
N CYS A 388 36.86 -51.94 59.09
CA CYS A 388 37.01 -50.60 58.51
C CYS A 388 38.38 -50.17 57.94
N GLY A 389 38.37 -49.74 56.68
CA GLY A 389 39.50 -49.03 56.05
C GLY A 389 39.09 -48.31 54.78
N VAL A 390 38.95 -46.99 54.90
CA VAL A 390 38.54 -46.00 53.91
C VAL A 390 39.69 -45.70 52.92
N ASN A 391 39.33 -45.09 51.78
CA ASN A 391 39.96 -43.93 51.13
C ASN A 391 40.68 -44.06 49.76
N LEU A 392 40.10 -43.31 48.81
CA LEU A 392 40.67 -42.22 48.00
C LEU A 392 41.49 -42.52 46.72
N GLY A 393 40.92 -42.10 45.58
CA GLY A 393 41.49 -41.06 44.70
C GLY A 393 42.35 -41.49 43.51
N PHE A 394 41.98 -41.05 42.30
CA PHE A 394 42.95 -40.44 41.36
C PHE A 394 42.27 -39.57 40.28
N ILE A 395 43.02 -38.56 39.85
CA ILE A 395 42.69 -37.35 39.07
C ILE A 395 42.73 -37.61 37.55
N VAL A 396 41.91 -36.91 36.75
CA VAL A 396 42.07 -36.81 35.29
C VAL A 396 41.88 -35.36 34.82
N ASP A 397 42.75 -34.94 33.90
CA ASP A 397 42.84 -33.65 33.21
C ASP A 397 42.12 -33.74 31.84
N GLU A 398 41.23 -32.80 31.49
CA GLU A 398 40.44 -32.81 30.24
C GLU A 398 40.34 -31.39 29.64
N SER A 399 41.32 -31.02 28.82
CA SER A 399 41.32 -29.78 28.04
C SER A 399 41.19 -30.07 26.53
N GLU A 400 39.98 -30.36 26.03
CA GLU A 400 39.70 -30.34 24.57
C GLU A 400 38.22 -30.27 24.14
N ARG A 401 37.27 -29.84 25.01
CA ARG A 401 35.82 -29.80 24.68
C ARG A 401 35.15 -28.42 24.57
N VAL A 402 35.87 -27.31 24.58
CA VAL A 402 35.23 -25.97 24.75
C VAL A 402 34.92 -25.20 23.45
N THR A 403 35.35 -25.63 22.27
CA THR A 403 35.31 -24.75 21.08
C THR A 403 34.11 -24.90 20.12
N ARG A 404 33.08 -25.70 20.41
CA ARG A 404 31.91 -25.85 19.50
C ARG A 404 30.51 -25.61 20.08
N ALA A 405 30.39 -25.25 21.35
CA ALA A 405 29.08 -24.98 21.98
C ALA A 405 28.72 -23.47 22.10
N GLY A 406 29.64 -22.57 21.73
CA GLY A 406 29.49 -21.13 21.98
C GLY A 406 28.75 -20.30 20.92
N SER A 407 28.37 -20.88 19.79
CA SER A 407 27.87 -20.12 18.61
C SER A 407 26.39 -20.32 18.28
N LEU A 408 25.59 -20.92 19.17
CA LEU A 408 24.15 -21.14 18.93
C LEU A 408 23.20 -20.32 19.82
N ASN A 409 23.72 -19.57 20.81
CA ASN A 409 22.89 -18.75 21.70
C ASN A 409 22.74 -17.28 21.27
N GLN A 410 23.01 -16.96 20.00
CA GLN A 410 22.95 -15.59 19.49
C GLN A 410 22.29 -15.52 18.09
N LEU A 411 21.12 -16.12 17.97
CA LEU A 411 20.21 -15.93 16.84
C LEU A 411 18.82 -15.63 17.40
N GLU A 412 18.43 -14.36 17.37
CA GLU A 412 17.04 -13.95 17.63
C GLU A 412 16.22 -14.14 16.35
N MET A 413 14.99 -14.65 16.48
CA MET A 413 14.04 -14.70 15.36
C MET A 413 13.45 -13.32 15.13
N GLU A 414 13.64 -12.77 13.93
CA GLU A 414 12.99 -11.53 13.52
C GLU A 414 11.62 -11.83 12.89
N GLU A 415 10.61 -11.07 13.31
CA GLU A 415 9.23 -11.20 12.85
C GLU A 415 9.08 -10.73 11.39
N ILE A 416 8.51 -11.58 10.54
CA ILE A 416 8.10 -11.22 9.17
C ILE A 416 6.75 -10.50 9.26
N PRO A 417 6.59 -9.29 8.69
CA PRO A 417 5.32 -8.58 8.73
C PRO A 417 4.23 -9.34 7.96
N GLY A 418 3.25 -9.94 8.67
CA GLY A 418 2.06 -10.55 8.06
C GLY A 418 1.75 -12.00 8.45
N GLU A 419 2.65 -12.71 9.14
CA GLU A 419 2.37 -14.06 9.67
C GLU A 419 2.64 -14.11 11.18
N THR A 420 1.58 -13.98 11.97
CA THR A 420 1.64 -14.18 13.43
C THR A 420 1.25 -15.61 13.78
N SER A 421 2.19 -16.54 13.58
CA SER A 421 2.30 -17.72 14.43
C SER A 421 3.69 -18.34 14.26
N PRO A 422 4.49 -18.49 15.34
CA PRO A 422 5.66 -19.34 15.26
C PRO A 422 5.17 -20.76 14.97
N MET A 423 5.60 -21.36 13.85
CA MET A 423 5.42 -22.80 13.63
C MET A 423 6.16 -23.53 14.76
N GLU A 424 5.43 -24.04 15.75
CA GLU A 424 5.98 -24.97 16.72
C GLU A 424 6.41 -26.23 15.97
N LEU A 425 7.67 -26.65 16.16
CA LEU A 425 8.16 -27.92 15.65
C LEU A 425 7.25 -29.06 16.17
N CYS A 426 6.56 -29.76 15.25
CA CYS A 426 5.72 -30.91 15.58
C CYS A 426 6.53 -31.95 16.38
N LYS A 427 6.16 -32.17 17.64
CA LYS A 427 6.70 -33.25 18.47
C LYS A 427 5.92 -34.52 18.14
N LEU A 428 6.54 -35.45 17.42
CA LEU A 428 5.96 -36.75 17.12
C LEU A 428 5.69 -37.53 18.41
N THR A 429 4.51 -38.13 18.53
CA THR A 429 4.18 -39.02 19.65
C THR A 429 4.88 -40.38 19.47
N LYS A 430 5.11 -41.12 20.57
CA LYS A 430 5.83 -42.41 20.53
C LYS A 430 5.23 -43.42 19.54
N GLU A 431 3.89 -43.40 19.38
CA GLU A 431 3.16 -44.24 18.43
C GLU A 431 3.44 -43.87 16.96
N GLN A 432 3.69 -42.59 16.66
CA GLN A 432 4.06 -42.13 15.33
C GLN A 432 5.53 -42.46 15.00
N LEU A 433 6.39 -42.53 16.03
CA LEU A 433 7.80 -42.90 15.88
C LEU A 433 7.97 -44.38 15.50
N ASP A 434 7.13 -45.26 16.06
CA ASP A 434 7.16 -46.71 15.79
C ASP A 434 6.59 -47.07 14.41
N GLN A 435 5.78 -46.19 13.80
CA GLN A 435 5.22 -46.36 12.46
C GLN A 435 6.14 -45.83 11.34
N MET A 436 7.22 -45.12 11.69
CA MET A 436 8.17 -44.57 10.72
C MET A 436 9.23 -45.62 10.36
N ASP A 437 9.33 -45.96 9.06
CA ASP A 437 10.37 -46.86 8.58
C ASP A 437 11.71 -46.11 8.49
N PHE A 438 12.65 -46.50 9.36
CA PHE A 438 13.99 -45.93 9.43
C PHE A 438 14.73 -45.97 8.08
N LYS A 439 14.49 -47.00 7.26
CA LYS A 439 15.12 -47.13 5.95
C LYS A 439 14.60 -46.10 4.95
N GLN A 440 13.31 -45.79 5.01
CA GLN A 440 12.69 -44.80 4.13
C GLN A 440 13.19 -43.39 4.46
N HIS A 441 13.30 -43.04 5.75
CA HIS A 441 13.86 -41.76 6.14
C HIS A 441 15.37 -41.65 5.87
N GLN A 442 16.13 -42.74 5.95
CA GLN A 442 17.53 -42.73 5.50
C GLN A 442 17.65 -42.47 3.99
N TYR A 443 16.76 -43.08 3.19
CA TYR A 443 16.72 -42.84 1.74
C TYR A 443 16.31 -41.40 1.42
N GLU A 444 15.27 -40.87 2.08
CA GLU A 444 14.84 -39.47 1.93
C GLU A 444 15.91 -38.47 2.39
N THR A 445 16.64 -38.80 3.46
CA THR A 445 17.78 -37.98 3.94
C THR A 445 18.89 -38.00 2.89
N GLY A 446 19.25 -39.16 2.34
CA GLY A 446 20.24 -39.27 1.28
C GLY A 446 19.83 -38.52 0.00
N LEU A 447 18.57 -38.60 -0.41
CA LEU A 447 18.03 -37.82 -1.54
C LEU A 447 18.16 -36.31 -1.29
N LYS A 448 17.74 -35.83 -0.11
CA LYS A 448 17.87 -34.42 0.25
C LYS A 448 19.32 -33.96 0.37
N GLU A 449 20.22 -34.82 0.84
CA GLU A 449 21.67 -34.54 0.86
C GLU A 449 22.22 -34.44 -0.56
N THR A 450 21.79 -35.30 -1.50
CA THR A 450 22.18 -35.19 -2.91
C THR A 450 21.59 -33.96 -3.59
N GLU A 451 20.35 -33.59 -3.27
CA GLU A 451 19.71 -32.36 -3.75
C GLU A 451 20.43 -31.11 -3.22
N LEU A 452 20.77 -31.07 -1.92
CA LEU A 452 21.57 -30.00 -1.30
C LEU A 452 23.01 -29.94 -1.82
N ALA A 453 23.58 -31.06 -2.24
CA ALA A 453 24.88 -31.09 -2.91
C ALA A 453 24.81 -30.59 -4.36
N SER A 454 23.67 -30.77 -5.03
CA SER A 454 23.43 -30.32 -6.41
C SER A 454 23.00 -28.85 -6.52
N THR A 455 22.38 -28.30 -5.48
CA THR A 455 22.00 -26.89 -5.40
C THR A 455 23.19 -26.06 -4.90
N GLU A 456 23.50 -24.97 -5.60
CA GLU A 456 24.54 -24.04 -5.15
C GLU A 456 24.21 -23.50 -3.74
N LYS A 457 25.26 -23.28 -2.93
CA LYS A 457 25.13 -22.81 -1.54
C LYS A 457 24.19 -21.59 -1.48
N PRO A 458 23.19 -21.58 -0.58
CA PRO A 458 22.24 -20.49 -0.48
C PRO A 458 22.95 -19.15 -0.20
N ASN A 459 22.69 -18.16 -1.04
CA ASN A 459 23.33 -16.85 -0.93
C ASN A 459 22.67 -16.01 0.18
N LEU A 460 23.22 -16.11 1.39
CA LEU A 460 22.77 -15.36 2.56
C LEU A 460 23.02 -13.84 2.45
N ALA A 461 23.81 -13.37 1.46
CA ALA A 461 24.01 -11.94 1.23
C ALA A 461 22.73 -11.24 0.76
N VAL A 462 21.84 -11.96 0.04
CA VAL A 462 20.58 -11.41 -0.47
C VAL A 462 19.67 -10.93 0.67
N ILE A 463 19.68 -11.62 1.82
CA ILE A 463 18.89 -11.22 3.00
C ILE A 463 19.43 -9.92 3.58
N LYS A 464 20.75 -9.75 3.66
CA LYS A 464 21.38 -8.51 4.14
C LYS A 464 21.08 -7.35 3.18
N GLU A 465 21.25 -7.56 1.89
CA GLU A 465 20.90 -6.57 0.87
C GLU A 465 19.43 -6.18 0.89
N TYR A 466 18.53 -7.15 1.11
CA TYR A 466 17.10 -6.88 1.25
C TYR A 466 16.81 -6.04 2.48
N LYS A 467 17.42 -6.33 3.64
CA LYS A 467 17.26 -5.53 4.86
C LYS A 467 17.75 -4.09 4.66
N GLU A 468 18.93 -3.93 4.07
CA GLU A 468 19.49 -2.61 3.78
C GLU A 468 18.58 -1.83 2.81
N LYS A 469 18.17 -2.45 1.69
CA LYS A 469 17.27 -1.83 0.71
C LYS A 469 15.88 -1.55 1.28
N SER A 470 15.34 -2.42 2.13
CA SER A 470 14.04 -2.23 2.79
C SER A 470 14.09 -1.06 3.77
N SER A 471 15.15 -0.97 4.57
CA SER A 471 15.37 0.17 5.48
C SER A 471 15.48 1.49 4.72
N LEU A 472 16.22 1.50 3.60
CA LEU A 472 16.37 2.66 2.73
C LEU A 472 15.04 3.02 2.07
N TYR A 473 14.29 2.03 1.59
CA TYR A 473 12.97 2.24 0.99
C TYR A 473 12.01 2.85 1.99
N LEU A 474 11.92 2.32 3.22
CA LEU A 474 11.08 2.88 4.27
C LEU A 474 11.47 4.33 4.58
N ALA A 475 12.78 4.62 4.71
CA ALA A 475 13.26 5.99 4.88
C ALA A 475 12.80 6.90 3.71
N ARG A 476 12.96 6.45 2.46
CA ARG A 476 12.52 7.22 1.28
C ARG A 476 11.01 7.41 1.19
N VAL A 477 10.22 6.41 1.59
CA VAL A 477 8.76 6.54 1.68
C VAL A 477 8.38 7.59 2.72
N THR A 478 9.03 7.59 3.89
CA THR A 478 8.75 8.62 4.90
C THR A 478 9.13 10.02 4.41
N GLU A 479 10.25 10.17 3.71
CA GLU A 479 10.63 11.44 3.06
C GLU A 479 9.60 11.88 2.02
N LEU A 480 9.15 10.97 1.16
CA LEU A 480 8.12 11.24 0.15
C LEU A 480 6.79 11.66 0.80
N MET A 481 6.38 10.99 1.88
CA MET A 481 5.17 11.35 2.63
C MET A 481 5.30 12.75 3.23
N ASN A 482 6.47 13.08 3.80
CA ASN A 482 6.74 14.41 4.35
C ASN A 482 6.70 15.51 3.27
N VAL A 483 7.32 15.27 2.11
CA VAL A 483 7.29 16.21 0.97
C VAL A 483 5.86 16.35 0.43
N THR A 484 5.12 15.26 0.31
CA THR A 484 3.73 15.27 -0.15
C THR A 484 2.82 16.03 0.81
N ALA A 485 3.03 15.87 2.13
CA ALA A 485 2.32 16.62 3.16
C ALA A 485 2.59 18.13 3.02
N ARG A 486 3.85 18.55 2.93
CA ARG A 486 4.23 19.95 2.71
C ARG A 486 3.64 20.53 1.42
N ARG A 487 3.68 19.76 0.33
CA ARG A 487 3.06 20.16 -0.95
C ARG A 487 1.56 20.39 -0.78
N ASN A 488 0.88 19.51 -0.06
CA ASN A 488 -0.56 19.62 0.17
C ASN A 488 -0.90 20.82 1.08
N GLU A 489 -0.07 21.13 2.07
CA GLU A 489 -0.20 22.35 2.89
C GLU A 489 -0.05 23.61 2.04
N VAL A 490 0.99 23.70 1.20
CA VAL A 490 1.19 24.84 0.30
C VAL A 490 0.03 24.97 -0.68
N ARG A 491 -0.48 23.86 -1.23
CA ARG A 491 -1.67 23.88 -2.11
C ARG A 491 -2.91 24.40 -1.38
N LYS A 492 -3.12 24.02 -0.11
CA LYS A 492 -4.22 24.55 0.70
C LYS A 492 -4.09 26.06 0.91
N LEU A 493 -2.89 26.55 1.23
CA LEU A 493 -2.63 27.98 1.39
C LEU A 493 -2.85 28.74 0.08
N HIS A 494 -2.38 28.20 -1.04
CA HIS A 494 -2.62 28.78 -2.37
C HIS A 494 -4.12 28.89 -2.68
N ASN A 495 -4.87 27.81 -2.48
CA ASN A 495 -6.32 27.82 -2.72
C ASN A 495 -7.05 28.84 -1.84
N LEU A 496 -6.66 28.94 -0.56
CA LEU A 496 -7.22 29.93 0.37
C LEU A 496 -6.88 31.37 -0.06
N CYS A 497 -5.66 31.62 -0.56
CA CYS A 497 -5.28 32.90 -1.12
C CYS A 497 -6.07 33.23 -2.41
N CYS A 498 -6.27 32.26 -3.30
CA CYS A 498 -7.09 32.43 -4.50
C CYS A 498 -8.55 32.75 -4.16
N GLU A 499 -9.13 32.05 -3.18
CA GLU A 499 -10.50 32.29 -2.70
C GLU A 499 -10.64 33.67 -2.07
N LYS A 500 -9.69 34.09 -1.22
CA LYS A 500 -9.64 35.45 -0.67
C LYS A 500 -9.53 36.51 -1.75
N ARG A 501 -8.62 36.31 -2.72
CA ARG A 501 -8.46 37.23 -3.85
C ARG A 501 -9.74 37.37 -4.67
N ALA A 502 -10.42 36.25 -4.95
CA ALA A 502 -11.67 36.25 -5.71
C ALA A 502 -12.81 36.93 -4.95
N THR A 503 -12.95 36.65 -3.65
CA THR A 503 -14.00 37.25 -2.81
C THR A 503 -13.82 38.74 -2.60
N GLU A 504 -12.59 39.19 -2.32
CA GLU A 504 -12.26 40.62 -2.22
C GLU A 504 -12.45 41.34 -3.55
N PHE A 505 -12.02 40.72 -4.66
CA PHE A 505 -12.22 41.26 -6.00
C PHE A 505 -13.71 41.40 -6.35
N LEU A 506 -14.53 40.34 -6.15
CA LEU A 506 -15.96 40.39 -6.42
C LEU A 506 -16.69 41.41 -5.53
N GLY A 507 -16.24 41.59 -4.28
CA GLY A 507 -16.73 42.63 -3.38
C GLY A 507 -16.45 44.02 -3.93
N GLY A 508 -15.19 44.31 -4.30
CA GLY A 508 -14.79 45.59 -4.89
C GLY A 508 -15.46 45.84 -6.25
N PHE A 509 -15.52 44.83 -7.10
CA PHE A 509 -16.14 44.87 -8.42
C PHE A 509 -17.61 45.28 -8.33
N LYS A 510 -18.39 44.67 -7.41
CA LYS A 510 -19.80 45.06 -7.18
C LYS A 510 -19.95 46.52 -6.77
N ILE A 511 -19.07 47.01 -5.89
CA ILE A 511 -19.10 48.42 -5.45
C ILE A 511 -18.81 49.34 -6.64
N ILE A 512 -17.78 49.03 -7.42
CA ILE A 512 -17.38 49.82 -8.59
C ILE A 512 -18.49 49.83 -9.64
N THR A 513 -19.07 48.68 -9.99
CA THR A 513 -20.17 48.60 -10.97
C THR A 513 -21.39 49.39 -10.52
N SER A 514 -21.76 49.33 -9.23
CA SER A 514 -22.85 50.16 -8.68
C SER A 514 -22.56 51.65 -8.80
N LYS A 515 -21.33 52.07 -8.47
CA LYS A 515 -20.93 53.49 -8.51
C LYS A 515 -20.79 54.01 -9.93
N LEU A 516 -20.27 53.20 -10.84
CA LEU A 516 -20.18 53.51 -12.27
C LEU A 516 -21.58 53.75 -12.84
N LYS A 517 -22.52 52.84 -12.54
CA LYS A 517 -23.92 52.96 -12.96
C LYS A 517 -24.57 54.23 -12.41
N GLU A 518 -24.43 54.50 -11.12
CA GLU A 518 -24.91 55.75 -10.48
C GLU A 518 -24.30 57.02 -11.14
N MET A 519 -22.98 57.04 -11.35
CA MET A 519 -22.28 58.18 -11.94
C MET A 519 -22.68 58.39 -13.40
N TYR A 520 -22.77 57.32 -14.20
CA TYR A 520 -23.10 57.40 -15.60
C TYR A 520 -24.55 57.86 -15.80
N GLN A 521 -25.50 57.34 -15.00
CA GLN A 521 -26.88 57.79 -15.01
C GLN A 521 -27.02 59.26 -14.59
N MET A 522 -26.23 59.71 -13.59
CA MET A 522 -26.22 61.10 -13.15
C MET A 522 -25.69 62.05 -14.23
N ILE A 523 -24.64 61.66 -14.96
CA ILE A 523 -24.01 62.49 -15.98
C ILE A 523 -24.84 62.52 -17.27
N THR A 524 -25.32 61.37 -17.71
CA THR A 524 -25.96 61.22 -19.04
C THR A 524 -27.47 61.41 -19.02
N LEU A 525 -28.09 61.59 -17.84
CA LEU A 525 -29.54 61.87 -17.67
C LEU A 525 -30.44 60.92 -18.49
N GLY A 526 -30.02 59.66 -18.65
CA GLY A 526 -30.77 58.66 -19.40
C GLY A 526 -29.96 57.51 -20.01
N GLY A 527 -28.63 57.59 -20.05
CA GLY A 527 -27.77 56.48 -20.44
C GLY A 527 -27.48 55.52 -19.29
N ASP A 528 -27.20 54.26 -19.61
CA ASP A 528 -26.79 53.24 -18.64
C ASP A 528 -25.40 52.68 -18.99
N ALA A 529 -24.63 52.29 -17.97
CA ALA A 529 -23.30 51.71 -18.16
C ALA A 529 -23.07 50.58 -17.15
N GLU A 530 -22.61 49.43 -17.63
CA GLU A 530 -22.44 48.22 -16.85
C GLU A 530 -21.09 47.54 -17.15
N LEU A 531 -20.51 46.95 -16.11
CA LEU A 531 -19.35 46.07 -16.20
C LEU A 531 -19.81 44.64 -15.93
N GLU A 532 -19.55 43.75 -16.88
CA GLU A 532 -19.87 42.33 -16.78
C GLU A 532 -18.60 41.49 -16.82
N LEU A 533 -18.55 40.44 -16.01
CA LEU A 533 -17.49 39.43 -16.09
C LEU A 533 -17.74 38.53 -17.29
N VAL A 534 -16.68 38.22 -18.04
CA VAL A 534 -16.79 37.29 -19.18
C VAL A 534 -16.97 35.85 -18.67
N ASP A 535 -16.22 35.49 -17.62
CA ASP A 535 -16.41 34.24 -16.88
C ASP A 535 -16.97 34.54 -15.48
N THR A 536 -18.13 33.96 -15.18
CA THR A 536 -18.80 34.10 -13.88
C THR A 536 -18.16 33.29 -12.76
N LEU A 537 -17.37 32.27 -13.10
CA LEU A 537 -16.73 31.36 -12.14
C LEU A 537 -15.34 31.84 -11.72
N ASP A 538 -14.53 32.32 -12.68
CA ASP A 538 -13.22 32.92 -12.40
C ASP A 538 -13.05 34.30 -13.07
N PRO A 539 -13.14 35.40 -12.30
CA PRO A 539 -12.99 36.75 -12.84
C PRO A 539 -11.59 37.05 -13.41
N PHE A 540 -10.59 36.19 -13.18
CA PHE A 540 -9.22 36.39 -13.63
C PHE A 540 -8.87 35.64 -14.94
N HIS A 541 -9.78 34.82 -15.48
CA HIS A 541 -9.49 34.02 -16.68
C HIS A 541 -9.66 34.81 -17.99
N GLU A 542 -10.84 35.37 -18.22
CA GLU A 542 -11.21 36.02 -19.50
C GLU A 542 -11.38 37.54 -19.40
N GLY A 543 -11.44 38.08 -18.18
CA GLY A 543 -11.51 39.52 -17.91
C GLY A 543 -12.92 40.10 -17.82
N ILE A 544 -13.02 41.41 -18.08
CA ILE A 544 -14.24 42.21 -17.86
C ILE A 544 -14.64 42.89 -19.17
N VAL A 545 -15.94 42.87 -19.48
CA VAL A 545 -16.56 43.57 -20.60
C VAL A 545 -17.31 44.79 -20.08
N PHE A 546 -17.07 45.93 -20.72
CA PHE A 546 -17.79 47.18 -20.47
C PHE A 546 -18.88 47.37 -21.52
N ARG A 547 -20.11 47.62 -21.08
CA ARG A 547 -21.28 47.88 -21.94
C ARG A 547 -21.91 49.22 -21.56
N ASN A 548 -22.10 50.09 -22.56
CA ASN A 548 -22.78 51.37 -22.38
C ASN A 548 -23.93 51.50 -23.37
N GLU A 549 -25.02 52.10 -22.89
CA GLU A 549 -26.16 52.53 -23.68
C GLU A 549 -26.18 54.07 -23.71
N GLU A 550 -25.98 54.63 -24.90
CA GLU A 550 -26.07 56.07 -25.14
C GLU A 550 -27.50 56.43 -25.57
N THR A 551 -28.12 57.42 -24.91
CA THR A 551 -29.40 58.00 -25.35
C THR A 551 -29.19 59.02 -26.47
N GLU A 552 -30.03 58.96 -27.51
CA GLU A 552 -29.89 59.77 -28.73
C GLU A 552 -29.94 61.30 -28.49
N GLU A 553 -30.39 61.77 -27.32
CA GLU A 553 -30.62 63.20 -27.07
C GLU A 553 -29.34 64.03 -26.88
N GLY A 554 -28.24 63.46 -26.40
CA GLY A 554 -26.96 64.17 -26.28
C GLY A 554 -26.27 64.46 -27.61
N SER A 555 -26.56 63.66 -28.64
CA SER A 555 -25.93 63.78 -29.97
C SER A 555 -26.45 64.96 -30.80
N ARG A 556 -27.51 65.65 -30.34
CA ARG A 556 -28.11 66.82 -31.01
C ARG A 556 -27.53 68.15 -30.52
N GLU A 557 -27.01 68.22 -29.29
CA GLU A 557 -26.35 69.41 -28.75
C GLU A 557 -24.84 69.46 -29.06
N GLU A 558 -24.16 68.32 -29.06
CA GLU A 558 -22.72 68.25 -29.41
C GLU A 558 -22.45 68.70 -30.86
N LYS A 559 -23.38 68.39 -31.79
CA LYS A 559 -23.28 68.79 -33.20
C LYS A 559 -23.58 70.28 -33.46
N ARG A 560 -24.09 71.02 -32.48
CA ARG A 560 -24.27 72.48 -32.58
C ARG A 560 -23.06 73.26 -32.07
N ARG A 561 -22.17 72.64 -31.29
CA ARG A 561 -21.00 73.32 -30.71
C ARG A 561 -19.72 73.23 -31.55
N VAL A 562 -19.72 72.46 -32.64
CA VAL A 562 -18.57 72.36 -33.55
C VAL A 562 -18.96 72.76 -34.96
N LYS A 563 -19.03 74.07 -35.19
CA LYS A 563 -18.73 74.64 -36.52
C LYS A 563 -17.61 75.67 -36.31
N PRO A 564 -16.43 75.48 -36.92
CA PRO A 564 -15.46 76.56 -37.02
C PRO A 564 -16.00 77.63 -37.97
N VAL A 565 -15.79 78.88 -37.56
CA VAL A 565 -15.92 80.08 -38.36
C VAL A 565 -14.82 80.04 -39.42
N ASP A 566 -15.18 80.02 -40.71
CA ASP A 566 -14.62 80.91 -41.74
C ASP A 566 -15.08 80.56 -43.17
N ALA A 567 -15.14 81.63 -43.97
CA ALA A 567 -15.14 81.74 -45.42
C ALA A 567 -16.44 81.47 -46.21
N ILE A 568 -17.02 82.61 -46.61
CA ILE A 568 -17.91 82.86 -47.74
C ILE A 568 -17.25 82.41 -49.05
N THR A 569 -17.97 81.62 -49.86
CA THR A 569 -18.09 81.83 -51.32
C THR A 569 -19.37 81.16 -51.81
N ASP A 570 -20.13 81.92 -52.59
CA ASP A 570 -21.31 81.49 -53.34
C ASP A 570 -20.97 80.41 -54.37
N GLU A 571 -21.83 79.41 -54.50
CA GLU A 571 -22.34 78.91 -55.79
C GLU A 571 -23.51 77.95 -55.54
N ASP A 572 -24.71 78.47 -55.77
CA ASP A 572 -25.94 77.71 -55.89
C ASP A 572 -25.94 76.91 -57.21
N ALA A 573 -26.41 75.66 -57.14
CA ALA A 573 -27.52 75.12 -57.94
C ALA A 573 -27.33 73.64 -58.31
N GLY A 574 -28.35 72.84 -57.97
CA GLY A 574 -28.73 71.67 -58.74
C GLY A 574 -28.26 70.32 -58.21
N LYS A 575 -29.14 69.66 -57.45
CA LYS A 575 -29.74 68.36 -57.81
C LYS A 575 -30.56 67.81 -56.65
N GLU A 576 -31.82 68.23 -56.60
CA GLU A 576 -32.89 67.35 -56.15
C GLU A 576 -33.00 66.20 -57.15
N HIS A 577 -32.40 65.04 -56.86
CA HIS A 577 -32.78 63.72 -57.37
C HIS A 577 -31.95 62.69 -56.60
N GLY A 578 -32.53 62.15 -55.53
CA GLY A 578 -31.84 61.24 -54.59
C GLY A 578 -32.56 61.03 -53.26
N ARG A 579 -33.72 61.68 -53.04
CA ARG A 579 -34.62 61.40 -51.91
C ARG A 579 -35.57 60.25 -52.25
N MET A 580 -35.04 59.04 -52.41
CA MET A 580 -35.82 57.81 -52.15
C MET A 580 -34.94 56.60 -51.83
N GLU A 581 -33.65 56.58 -52.23
CA GLU A 581 -32.72 55.51 -51.84
C GLU A 581 -32.06 55.72 -50.46
N GLN A 582 -32.06 56.93 -49.93
CA GLN A 582 -31.55 57.20 -48.57
C GLN A 582 -32.53 56.77 -47.45
N SER A 583 -33.77 56.38 -47.78
CA SER A 583 -34.75 55.90 -46.80
C SER A 583 -34.57 54.42 -46.45
N GLN A 584 -33.97 53.61 -47.33
CA GLN A 584 -33.77 52.18 -47.08
C GLN A 584 -32.35 51.83 -46.61
N LEU A 585 -31.38 52.73 -46.82
CA LEU A 585 -30.03 52.64 -46.23
C LEU A 585 -29.92 53.20 -44.80
N ARG A 586 -31.01 53.75 -44.23
CA ARG A 586 -31.02 54.33 -42.88
C ARG A 586 -31.32 53.32 -41.75
N ASN A 587 -31.81 52.12 -42.07
CA ASN A 587 -32.12 51.06 -41.10
C ASN A 587 -31.02 50.00 -40.92
N ARG A 588 -29.78 50.29 -41.36
CA ARG A 588 -28.59 49.47 -41.06
C ARG A 588 -27.43 50.32 -40.56
N ARG A 589 -27.70 51.29 -39.70
CA ARG A 589 -26.66 51.87 -38.84
C ARG A 589 -26.62 51.04 -37.56
N GLN A 590 -25.61 50.18 -37.50
CA GLN A 590 -25.19 49.44 -36.32
C GLN A 590 -25.33 50.32 -35.08
N GLU A 591 -26.06 49.84 -34.07
CA GLU A 591 -25.78 50.19 -32.69
C GLU A 591 -24.26 50.07 -32.52
N LYS A 592 -23.55 51.19 -32.39
CA LYS A 592 -22.13 51.17 -32.08
C LYS A 592 -21.97 50.78 -30.61
N LYS A 593 -22.20 49.50 -30.31
CA LYS A 593 -21.78 48.86 -29.07
C LYS A 593 -20.25 48.82 -29.08
N GLN A 594 -19.60 49.75 -28.39
CA GLN A 594 -18.16 49.65 -28.12
C GLN A 594 -17.95 48.55 -27.06
N VAL A 595 -17.58 47.34 -27.51
CA VAL A 595 -17.08 46.29 -26.63
C VAL A 595 -15.59 46.54 -26.43
N ILE A 596 -15.22 47.07 -25.26
CA ILE A 596 -13.82 47.25 -24.86
C ILE A 596 -13.46 46.09 -23.93
N ILE A 597 -12.48 45.28 -24.32
CA ILE A 597 -11.92 44.20 -23.49
C ILE A 597 -10.69 44.77 -22.78
N MET A 598 -10.77 44.83 -21.45
CA MET A 598 -9.66 45.25 -20.60
C MET A 598 -9.08 44.04 -19.87
N ASN A 599 -7.75 43.91 -19.89
CA ASN A 599 -7.06 42.93 -19.03
C ASN A 599 -6.97 43.48 -17.58
N VAL A 600 -6.72 42.60 -16.61
CA VAL A 600 -6.64 42.89 -15.15
C VAL A 600 -5.59 43.96 -14.82
N GLU A 601 -4.61 44.19 -15.69
CA GLU A 601 -3.61 45.29 -15.58
C GLU A 601 -4.09 46.65 -16.16
N GLY A 602 -5.34 46.78 -16.60
CA GLY A 602 -5.88 48.05 -17.11
C GLY A 602 -5.40 48.44 -18.52
N ARG A 603 -4.75 47.54 -19.27
CA ARG A 603 -4.36 47.80 -20.66
C ARG A 603 -5.53 47.55 -21.62
N MET A 604 -5.80 48.53 -22.48
CA MET A 604 -6.79 48.41 -23.56
C MET A 604 -6.28 47.48 -24.66
N ILE A 605 -7.03 46.42 -24.96
CA ILE A 605 -6.78 45.57 -26.14
C ILE A 605 -7.63 46.12 -27.28
N LYS A 606 -7.01 46.85 -28.22
CA LYS A 606 -7.70 47.30 -29.44
C LYS A 606 -7.89 46.11 -30.38
N THR A 607 -9.09 46.03 -30.96
CA THR A 607 -9.57 44.90 -31.77
C THR A 607 -8.84 44.76 -33.10
N GLY A 608 -8.63 43.51 -33.53
CA GLY A 608 -8.48 43.14 -34.94
C GLY A 608 -7.21 42.38 -35.31
N GLU A 609 -6.04 42.98 -35.15
CA GLU A 609 -4.83 42.51 -35.85
C GLU A 609 -3.82 41.79 -34.93
N GLU A 610 -3.69 42.18 -33.66
CA GLU A 610 -2.73 41.58 -32.72
C GLU A 610 -3.12 40.17 -32.25
N LYS A 611 -4.41 39.79 -32.36
CA LYS A 611 -4.87 38.42 -32.03
C LYS A 611 -4.21 37.36 -32.93
N LYS A 612 -3.87 37.69 -34.18
CA LYS A 612 -3.18 36.74 -35.08
C LYS A 612 -1.69 36.63 -34.78
N GLU A 613 -1.08 37.67 -34.21
CA GLU A 613 0.36 37.71 -33.98
C GLU A 613 0.74 37.07 -32.63
N ILE A 614 -0.09 37.25 -31.59
CA ILE A 614 0.07 36.55 -30.30
C ILE A 614 -0.21 35.05 -30.44
N PHE A 615 -1.24 34.66 -31.21
CA PHE A 615 -1.52 33.24 -31.48
C PHE A 615 -0.39 32.58 -32.29
N ARG A 616 0.27 33.32 -33.19
CA ARG A 616 1.42 32.84 -33.97
C ARG A 616 2.72 32.79 -33.14
N MET A 617 2.91 33.68 -32.16
CA MET A 617 4.06 33.66 -31.25
C MET A 617 3.99 32.56 -30.18
N VAL A 618 2.78 32.20 -29.72
CA VAL A 618 2.61 31.16 -28.70
C VAL A 618 2.69 29.75 -29.30
N PHE A 619 2.16 29.53 -30.52
CA PHE A 619 2.18 28.20 -31.15
C PHE A 619 3.50 27.85 -31.87
N ASN A 620 4.31 28.83 -32.30
CA ASN A 620 5.60 28.55 -32.96
C ASN A 620 6.77 28.34 -31.97
N ARG A 621 6.51 28.30 -30.66
CA ARG A 621 7.56 28.12 -29.63
C ARG A 621 7.66 26.70 -29.07
N GLU A 622 6.77 25.78 -29.48
CA GLU A 622 6.77 24.38 -28.98
C GLU A 622 7.42 23.37 -29.94
N GLU A 623 7.92 23.76 -31.12
CA GLU A 623 8.53 22.82 -32.10
C GLU A 623 10.04 22.95 -32.33
N LYS A 624 10.78 23.58 -31.42
CA LYS A 624 12.25 23.41 -31.40
C LYS A 624 12.71 23.04 -30.00
N GLY A 625 12.78 21.74 -29.77
CA GLY A 625 13.63 21.21 -28.72
C GLY A 625 15.08 21.58 -29.00
N ASP A 626 15.78 22.06 -27.99
CA ASP A 626 17.18 21.76 -27.82
C ASP A 626 17.43 21.44 -26.35
N HIS A 627 18.05 20.28 -26.17
CA HIS A 627 18.60 19.80 -24.92
C HIS A 627 19.77 20.69 -24.46
N SER A 628 20.09 20.53 -23.18
CA SER A 628 21.40 20.71 -22.55
C SER A 628 21.69 22.05 -21.86
N GLU A 629 22.30 21.90 -20.68
CA GLU A 629 23.06 22.88 -19.89
C GLU A 629 22.25 23.89 -19.07
N ALA A 630 22.60 24.26 -17.84
CA ALA A 630 23.52 23.76 -16.83
C ALA A 630 23.23 24.59 -15.56
N VAL A 631 23.40 23.96 -14.38
CA VAL A 631 24.09 24.49 -13.20
C VAL A 631 24.04 26.02 -12.95
N GLU A 632 23.23 26.46 -11.98
CA GLU A 632 23.67 27.06 -10.70
C GLU A 632 22.47 27.24 -9.75
#